data_AF-A0A9N9T0X8-F1
#
_entry.id   AF-A0A9N9T0X8-F1
#
_cell.length_a   1.000
_cell.length_b   1.000
_cell.length_c   1.000
_cell.angle_alpha   90.00
_cell.angle_beta   90.00
_cell.angle_gamma   90.00
#
_symmetry.space_group_name_H-M   'P 1'
#
loop_
_entity.id
_entity.type
_entity.pdbx_description
1 polymer ?
#
loop_
_entity_poly.entity_id
_entity_poly.type
_entity_poly.pdbx_seq_one_letter_code
_entity_poly.pdbx_strand_id
1 'polypeptide(L)'
;MFKCILKMNSLLSFHIFLGLTHNLYVYKIAPLNEKACPLKQILENEKVLFSCLKTQDGALEFMSVLREPELSAIEIVEKRCKWGAHINDCADKYFAVAKECFYFTETDLKGLQIWKKIDDKILSYICKNNAQITLDFFKPSKLSCWSEGITKVLKECTSNVNITAPFYNLPKIQSNCKQIEEVETCINQSITKYCPKTDSDLVAHLLKIIKSNICN
;
A
#
# COMPACT_ATOMS: atom_id res chain seq x y z
N MET A 1 22.73 9.59 -5.19
CA MET A 1 21.95 8.70 -6.10
C MET A 1 21.41 7.45 -5.41
N PHE A 2 22.21 6.68 -4.65
CA PHE A 2 21.74 5.48 -3.92
C PHE A 2 20.78 5.73 -2.73
N LYS A 3 20.70 6.96 -2.20
CA LYS A 3 19.73 7.36 -1.14
C LYS A 3 18.27 7.42 -1.62
N CYS A 4 18.00 7.64 -2.92
CA CYS A 4 16.63 7.69 -3.45
C CYS A 4 16.03 6.29 -3.71
N ILE A 5 16.86 5.32 -4.11
CA ILE A 5 16.40 3.96 -4.43
C ILE A 5 16.04 3.17 -3.16
N LEU A 6 16.75 3.41 -2.04
CA LEU A 6 16.39 2.85 -0.73
C LEU A 6 15.10 3.45 -0.13
N LYS A 7 14.78 4.72 -0.42
CA LYS A 7 13.53 5.38 0.03
C LYS A 7 12.28 4.87 -0.72
N MET A 8 12.38 4.51 -1.99
CA MET A 8 11.22 4.05 -2.77
C MET A 8 10.76 2.63 -2.37
N ASN A 9 11.68 1.73 -2.02
CA ASN A 9 11.31 0.40 -1.52
C ASN A 9 10.71 0.46 -0.11
N SER A 10 11.08 1.44 0.73
CA SER A 10 10.48 1.61 2.06
C SER A 10 9.06 2.18 1.99
N LEU A 11 8.76 3.01 0.98
CA LEU A 11 7.43 3.56 0.79
C LEU A 11 6.43 2.48 0.36
N LEU A 12 6.75 1.61 -0.60
CA LEU A 12 5.77 0.61 -1.07
C LEU A 12 5.33 -0.34 0.06
N SER A 13 6.27 -0.90 0.83
CA SER A 13 5.94 -1.77 1.97
C SER A 13 5.09 -1.05 3.02
N PHE A 14 5.37 0.23 3.25
CA PHE A 14 4.59 1.06 4.16
C PHE A 14 3.17 1.33 3.64
N HIS A 15 3.01 1.62 2.34
CA HIS A 15 1.69 1.81 1.73
C HIS A 15 0.88 0.52 1.69
N ILE A 16 1.51 -0.61 1.40
CA ILE A 16 0.87 -1.94 1.48
C ILE A 16 0.38 -2.16 2.90
N PHE A 17 1.23 -1.93 3.90
CA PHE A 17 0.87 -2.11 5.31
C PHE A 17 -0.32 -1.24 5.74
N LEU A 18 -0.45 -0.02 5.19
CA LEU A 18 -1.55 0.90 5.48
C LEU A 18 -2.80 0.69 4.60
N GLY A 19 -2.76 -0.26 3.67
CA GLY A 19 -3.81 -0.47 2.67
C GLY A 19 -4.02 0.79 1.82
N LEU A 20 -2.95 1.30 1.21
CA LEU A 20 -2.93 2.52 0.40
C LEU A 20 -2.34 2.31 -1.00
N THR A 21 -2.14 1.05 -1.42
CA THR A 21 -1.41 0.69 -2.63
C THR A 21 -2.14 1.13 -3.91
N HIS A 22 -3.45 0.90 -3.98
CA HIS A 22 -4.33 1.34 -5.05
C HIS A 22 -4.32 2.87 -5.17
N ASN A 23 -4.54 3.55 -4.04
CA ASN A 23 -4.56 5.01 -3.98
C ASN A 23 -3.23 5.59 -4.45
N LEU A 24 -2.11 5.09 -3.92
CA LEU A 24 -0.77 5.53 -4.33
C LEU A 24 -0.58 5.42 -5.85
N TYR A 25 -0.98 4.30 -6.44
CA TYR A 25 -0.81 4.11 -7.87
C TYR A 25 -1.59 5.15 -8.69
N VAL A 26 -2.88 5.30 -8.40
CA VAL A 26 -3.76 6.23 -9.11
C VAL A 26 -3.28 7.68 -8.96
N TYR A 27 -2.79 8.09 -7.78
CA TYR A 27 -2.38 9.47 -7.54
C TYR A 27 -0.95 9.80 -7.99
N LYS A 28 -0.06 8.82 -8.09
CA LYS A 28 1.38 9.08 -8.15
C LYS A 28 2.13 8.37 -9.25
N ILE A 29 1.62 7.25 -9.73
CA ILE A 29 2.40 6.34 -10.57
C ILE A 29 1.74 6.16 -11.93
N ALA A 30 0.41 6.16 -11.98
CA ALA A 30 -0.34 5.94 -13.21
C ALA A 30 0.08 6.95 -14.31
N PRO A 31 0.47 6.46 -15.50
CA PRO A 31 0.92 7.33 -16.58
C PRO A 31 -0.26 8.14 -17.14
N LEU A 32 -0.09 9.46 -17.18
CA LEU A 32 -1.11 10.39 -17.69
C LEU A 32 -1.24 10.28 -19.21
N ASN A 33 -2.50 10.27 -19.66
CA ASN A 33 -2.88 10.36 -21.05
C ASN A 33 -3.29 11.80 -21.39
N GLU A 34 -2.29 12.65 -21.62
CA GLU A 34 -2.50 14.07 -21.95
C GLU A 34 -3.31 14.30 -23.24
N LYS A 35 -3.39 13.29 -24.11
CA LYS A 35 -4.22 13.33 -25.33
C LYS A 35 -5.70 13.17 -25.00
N ALA A 36 -6.04 12.34 -24.01
CA ALA A 36 -7.41 12.16 -23.56
C ALA A 36 -7.85 13.27 -22.59
N CYS A 37 -6.94 13.70 -21.71
CA CYS A 37 -7.19 14.78 -20.76
C CYS A 37 -6.03 15.78 -20.77
N PRO A 38 -6.23 17.00 -21.31
CA PRO A 38 -5.27 18.08 -21.18
C PRO A 38 -5.00 18.42 -19.71
N LEU A 39 -3.84 19.02 -19.41
CA LEU A 39 -3.43 19.39 -18.04
C LEU A 39 -4.51 20.16 -17.27
N LYS A 40 -5.24 21.07 -17.94
CA LYS A 40 -6.34 21.82 -17.31
C LYS A 40 -7.43 20.90 -16.75
N GLN A 41 -7.82 19.87 -17.51
CA GLN A 41 -8.85 18.91 -17.09
C GLN A 41 -8.34 18.01 -15.97
N ILE A 42 -7.06 17.64 -15.98
CA ILE A 42 -6.42 16.90 -14.88
C ILE A 42 -6.51 17.71 -13.58
N LEU A 43 -6.13 18.99 -13.62
CA LEU A 43 -6.21 19.89 -12.46
C LEU A 43 -7.66 20.10 -11.98
N GLU A 44 -8.63 20.13 -12.90
CA GLU A 44 -10.05 20.20 -12.54
C GLU A 44 -10.53 18.90 -11.86
N ASN A 45 -10.12 17.74 -12.35
CA ASN A 45 -10.41 16.45 -11.72
C ASN A 45 -9.76 16.35 -10.33
N GLU A 46 -8.53 16.82 -10.15
CA GLU A 46 -7.87 16.86 -8.84
C GLU A 46 -8.63 17.72 -7.81
N LYS A 47 -9.33 18.77 -8.25
CA LYS A 47 -10.19 19.56 -7.33
C LYS A 47 -11.29 18.73 -6.70
N VAL A 48 -11.77 17.66 -7.34
CA VAL A 48 -12.76 16.74 -6.75
C VAL A 48 -12.16 16.04 -5.53
N LEU A 49 -10.92 15.55 -5.65
CA LEU A 49 -10.20 14.94 -4.53
C LEU A 49 -10.02 15.95 -3.39
N PHE A 50 -9.46 17.12 -3.70
CA PHE A 50 -9.15 18.13 -2.68
C PHE A 50 -10.41 18.68 -2.00
N SER A 51 -11.48 18.91 -2.75
CA SER A 51 -12.74 19.40 -2.19
C SER A 51 -13.38 18.34 -1.30
N CYS A 52 -13.31 17.06 -1.68
CA CYS A 52 -13.78 15.98 -0.84
C CYS A 52 -12.97 15.88 0.46
N LEU A 53 -11.63 15.84 0.38
CA LEU A 53 -10.76 15.71 1.56
C LEU A 53 -10.92 16.86 2.57
N LYS A 54 -11.27 18.06 2.10
CA LYS A 54 -11.52 19.24 2.96
C LYS A 54 -12.79 19.14 3.79
N THR A 55 -13.67 18.18 3.52
CA THR A 55 -14.90 18.00 4.33
C THR A 55 -14.64 17.32 5.67
N GLN A 56 -13.42 16.82 5.90
CA GLN A 56 -13.00 16.29 7.18
C GLN A 56 -11.68 16.92 7.63
N ASP A 57 -11.72 17.62 8.77
CA ASP A 57 -10.55 18.27 9.36
C ASP A 57 -9.38 17.30 9.53
N GLY A 58 -8.22 17.68 8.98
CA GLY A 58 -6.97 16.92 9.06
C GLY A 58 -6.77 15.87 7.95
N ALA A 59 -7.80 15.52 7.16
CA ALA A 59 -7.69 14.47 6.16
C ALA A 59 -6.85 14.90 4.94
N LEU A 60 -6.95 16.17 4.53
CA LEU A 60 -6.12 16.73 3.46
C LEU A 60 -4.64 16.79 3.87
N GLU A 61 -4.37 17.27 5.08
CA GLU A 61 -3.02 17.33 5.65
C GLU A 61 -2.40 15.93 5.71
N PHE A 62 -3.17 14.94 6.17
CA PHE A 62 -2.71 13.55 6.19
C PHE A 62 -2.31 13.01 4.82
N MET A 63 -3.15 13.23 3.81
CA MET A 63 -2.85 12.81 2.44
C MET A 63 -1.57 13.45 1.91
N SER A 64 -1.25 14.68 2.34
CA SER A 64 -0.01 15.35 1.96
C SER A 64 1.23 14.72 2.62
N VAL A 65 1.12 14.25 3.87
CA VAL A 65 2.20 13.61 4.63
C VAL A 65 2.57 12.24 4.08
N LEU A 66 1.64 11.51 3.44
CA LEU A 66 1.95 10.20 2.85
C LEU A 66 3.03 10.24 1.76
N ARG A 67 3.31 11.44 1.20
CA ARG A 67 4.39 11.64 0.21
C ARG A 67 5.77 11.69 0.86
N GLU A 68 5.87 12.31 2.02
CA GLU A 68 7.09 12.49 2.81
C GLU A 68 6.72 12.42 4.29
N PRO A 69 6.73 11.24 4.90
CA PRO A 69 6.27 11.09 6.28
C PRO A 69 7.26 11.75 7.25
N GLU A 70 6.96 12.99 7.63
CA GLU A 70 7.57 13.66 8.78
C GLU A 70 6.92 13.22 10.10
N LEU A 71 5.72 12.64 10.02
CA LEU A 71 4.99 12.10 11.16
C LEU A 71 5.53 10.73 11.58
N SER A 72 5.39 10.42 12.87
CA SER A 72 5.70 9.08 13.37
C SER A 72 4.77 8.02 12.74
N ALA A 73 5.26 6.78 12.61
CA ALA A 73 4.44 5.70 12.06
C ALA A 73 3.17 5.41 12.90
N ILE A 74 3.25 5.62 14.22
CA ILE A 74 2.10 5.56 15.15
C ILE A 74 1.03 6.56 14.72
N GLU A 75 1.40 7.83 14.58
CA GLU A 75 0.48 8.89 14.19
C GLU A 75 -0.13 8.64 12.81
N ILE A 76 0.66 8.09 11.88
CA ILE A 76 0.17 7.73 10.55
C ILE A 76 -0.89 6.62 10.62
N VAL A 77 -0.69 5.59 11.44
CA VAL A 77 -1.67 4.51 11.62
C VAL A 77 -2.95 5.03 12.26
N GLU A 78 -2.85 5.84 13.32
CA GLU A 78 -4.02 6.42 13.99
C GLU A 78 -4.85 7.27 13.03
N LYS A 79 -4.19 8.15 12.28
CA LYS A 79 -4.81 8.98 11.25
C LYS A 79 -5.43 8.14 10.12
N ARG A 80 -4.73 7.09 9.66
CA ARG A 80 -5.26 6.15 8.65
C ARG A 80 -6.52 5.45 9.16
N CYS A 81 -6.55 5.01 10.41
CA CYS A 81 -7.72 4.34 10.99
C CYS A 81 -8.88 5.30 11.27
N LYS A 82 -8.59 6.55 11.63
CA LYS A 82 -9.60 7.59 11.85
C LYS A 82 -10.24 8.06 10.54
N TRP A 83 -9.44 8.25 9.49
CA TRP A 83 -9.86 8.91 8.25
C TRP A 83 -9.98 7.95 7.06
N GLY A 84 -9.72 6.66 7.26
CA GLY A 84 -9.53 5.73 6.15
C GLY A 84 -10.72 5.61 5.22
N ALA A 85 -11.93 5.54 5.79
CA ALA A 85 -13.18 5.50 5.02
C ALA A 85 -13.37 6.76 4.16
N HIS A 86 -13.12 7.93 4.74
CA HIS A 86 -13.26 9.20 4.03
C HIS A 86 -12.21 9.37 2.92
N ILE A 87 -10.95 9.02 3.21
CA ILE A 87 -9.87 9.05 2.21
C ILE A 87 -10.18 8.12 1.04
N ASN A 88 -10.67 6.90 1.33
CA ASN A 88 -11.02 5.93 0.29
C ASN A 88 -12.22 6.41 -0.55
N ASP A 89 -13.25 7.02 0.07
CA ASP A 89 -14.38 7.61 -0.64
C ASP A 89 -13.96 8.79 -1.55
N CYS A 90 -13.14 9.71 -1.03
CA CYS A 90 -12.59 10.79 -1.84
C CYS A 90 -11.72 10.26 -2.98
N ALA A 91 -11.00 9.18 -2.71
CA ALA A 91 -10.18 8.54 -3.70
C ALA A 91 -11.00 7.95 -4.86
N ASP A 92 -12.10 7.27 -4.53
CA ASP A 92 -13.04 6.71 -5.49
C ASP A 92 -13.72 7.79 -6.34
N LYS A 93 -14.13 8.89 -5.72
CA LYS A 93 -14.72 10.04 -6.43
C LYS A 93 -13.76 10.62 -7.46
N TYR A 94 -12.49 10.77 -7.10
CA TYR A 94 -11.46 11.19 -8.04
C TYR A 94 -11.27 10.17 -9.16
N PHE A 95 -11.11 8.89 -8.82
CA PHE A 95 -10.88 7.85 -9.82
C PHE A 95 -12.02 7.77 -10.83
N ALA A 96 -13.27 7.93 -10.38
CA ALA A 96 -14.44 7.92 -11.24
C ALA A 96 -14.40 8.99 -12.36
N VAL A 97 -13.86 10.17 -12.07
CA VAL A 97 -13.78 11.30 -13.02
C VAL A 97 -12.44 11.36 -13.77
N ALA A 98 -11.37 10.79 -13.20
CA ALA A 98 -10.02 10.87 -13.73
C ALA A 98 -9.56 9.62 -14.47
N LYS A 99 -10.26 8.48 -14.37
CA LYS A 99 -9.81 7.19 -14.96
C LYS A 99 -9.44 7.27 -16.45
N GLU A 100 -10.15 8.09 -17.24
CA GLU A 100 -9.90 8.26 -18.68
C GLU A 100 -8.64 9.08 -18.98
N CYS A 101 -8.17 9.84 -17.98
CA CYS A 101 -6.95 10.63 -18.05
C CYS A 101 -5.68 9.81 -17.86
N PHE A 102 -5.78 8.49 -17.69
CA PHE A 102 -4.64 7.59 -17.53
C PHE A 102 -4.60 6.54 -18.63
N TYR A 103 -3.40 6.07 -18.99
CA TYR A 103 -3.25 4.92 -19.89
C TYR A 103 -3.55 3.61 -19.17
N PHE A 104 -4.82 3.35 -18.87
CA PHE A 104 -5.27 2.07 -18.33
C PHE A 104 -5.84 1.16 -19.42
N THR A 105 -5.35 -0.07 -19.46
CA THR A 105 -6.03 -1.16 -20.14
C THR A 105 -7.13 -1.74 -19.26
N GLU A 106 -8.05 -2.52 -19.84
CA GLU A 106 -9.06 -3.26 -19.06
C GLU A 106 -8.40 -4.18 -18.01
N THR A 107 -7.25 -4.76 -18.35
CA THR A 107 -6.46 -5.59 -17.43
C THR A 107 -5.93 -4.78 -16.25
N ASP A 108 -5.46 -3.56 -16.47
CA ASP A 108 -4.98 -2.68 -15.39
C ASP A 108 -6.14 -2.31 -14.46
N LEU A 109 -7.30 -1.97 -15.02
CA LEU A 109 -8.49 -1.66 -14.23
C LEU A 109 -8.93 -2.84 -13.35
N LYS A 110 -8.92 -4.08 -13.88
CA LYS A 110 -9.21 -5.28 -13.10
C LYS A 110 -8.18 -5.49 -11.98
N GLY A 111 -6.89 -5.32 -12.28
CA GLY A 111 -5.85 -5.42 -11.28
C GLY A 111 -5.97 -4.37 -10.16
N LEU A 112 -6.31 -3.12 -10.51
CA LEU A 112 -6.55 -2.06 -9.54
C LEU A 112 -7.75 -2.36 -8.64
N GLN A 113 -8.83 -2.92 -9.20
CA GLN A 113 -9.97 -3.36 -8.39
C GLN A 113 -9.59 -4.46 -7.39
N ILE A 114 -8.70 -5.39 -7.75
CA ILE A 114 -8.18 -6.39 -6.82
C ILE A 114 -7.34 -5.72 -5.72
N TRP A 115 -6.45 -4.79 -6.07
CA TRP A 115 -5.65 -4.07 -5.08
C TRP A 115 -6.47 -3.21 -4.14
N LYS A 116 -7.56 -2.60 -4.63
CA LYS A 116 -8.52 -1.91 -3.77
C LYS A 116 -9.12 -2.86 -2.72
N LYS A 117 -9.54 -4.08 -3.12
CA LYS A 117 -10.04 -5.09 -2.18
C LYS A 117 -8.98 -5.54 -1.18
N ILE A 118 -7.72 -5.66 -1.61
CA ILE A 118 -6.59 -5.98 -0.72
C ILE A 118 -6.40 -4.85 0.31
N ASP A 119 -6.34 -3.61 -0.16
CA ASP A 119 -6.19 -2.42 0.68
C ASP A 119 -7.30 -2.31 1.72
N ASP A 120 -8.56 -2.55 1.35
CA ASP A 120 -9.69 -2.53 2.28
C ASP A 120 -9.60 -3.64 3.34
N LYS A 121 -9.18 -4.85 2.96
CA LYS A 121 -8.96 -5.96 3.90
C LYS A 121 -7.80 -5.67 4.86
N ILE A 122 -6.71 -5.09 4.36
CA ILE A 122 -5.58 -4.67 5.19
C ILE A 122 -6.02 -3.58 6.15
N LEU A 123 -6.70 -2.54 5.67
CA LEU A 123 -7.21 -1.44 6.50
C LEU A 123 -8.12 -1.98 7.62
N SER A 124 -9.06 -2.85 7.28
CA SER A 124 -9.95 -3.47 8.28
C SER A 124 -9.17 -4.27 9.32
N TYR A 125 -8.08 -4.92 8.94
CA TYR A 125 -7.26 -5.71 9.86
C TYR A 125 -6.41 -4.82 10.78
N ILE A 126 -5.69 -3.84 10.23
CA ILE A 126 -4.81 -2.97 11.02
C ILE A 126 -5.57 -2.01 11.93
N CYS A 127 -6.81 -1.66 11.58
CA CYS A 127 -7.65 -0.79 12.40
C CYS A 127 -8.56 -1.55 13.36
N LYS A 128 -8.54 -2.89 13.31
CA LYS A 128 -9.27 -3.73 14.26
C LYS A 128 -8.80 -3.44 15.69
N ASN A 129 -9.72 -3.50 16.65
CA ASN A 129 -9.43 -3.28 18.08
C ASN A 129 -8.67 -1.95 18.34
N ASN A 130 -9.13 -0.86 17.72
CA ASN A 130 -8.52 0.48 17.82
C ASN A 130 -7.03 0.50 17.43
N ALA A 131 -6.64 -0.33 16.46
CA ALA A 131 -5.26 -0.48 15.99
C ALA A 131 -4.23 -0.91 17.06
N GLN A 132 -4.66 -1.42 18.22
CA GLN A 132 -3.74 -1.66 19.35
C GLN A 132 -2.54 -2.53 19.00
N ILE A 133 -2.75 -3.62 18.25
CA ILE A 133 -1.68 -4.55 17.81
C ILE A 133 -0.76 -3.85 16.82
N THR A 134 -1.34 -3.10 15.88
CA THR A 134 -0.61 -2.36 14.86
C THR A 134 0.22 -1.21 15.46
N LEU A 135 -0.31 -0.47 16.43
CA LEU A 135 0.42 0.59 17.11
C LEU A 135 1.55 0.02 17.96
N ASP A 136 1.32 -1.11 18.63
CA ASP A 136 2.36 -1.83 19.38
C ASP A 136 3.52 -2.25 18.48
N PHE A 137 3.21 -2.70 17.26
CA PHE A 137 4.20 -3.06 16.25
C PHE A 137 5.13 -1.90 15.88
N PHE A 138 4.65 -0.65 15.85
CA PHE A 138 5.47 0.54 15.53
C PHE A 138 6.19 1.17 16.73
N LYS A 139 6.14 0.58 17.92
CA LYS A 139 6.84 1.14 19.09
C LYS A 139 8.36 1.15 18.88
N PRO A 140 9.08 2.17 19.38
CA PRO A 140 10.55 2.21 19.30
C PRO A 140 11.24 0.97 19.87
N SER A 141 10.66 0.35 20.90
CA SER A 141 11.17 -0.90 21.50
C SER A 141 11.19 -2.09 20.54
N LYS A 142 10.51 -2.00 19.38
CA LYS A 142 10.44 -3.04 18.35
C LYS A 142 11.23 -2.69 17.09
N LEU A 143 12.04 -1.64 17.12
CA LEU A 143 12.81 -1.17 15.96
C LEU A 143 13.68 -2.29 15.34
N SER A 144 14.26 -3.18 16.16
CA SER A 144 15.04 -4.32 15.68
C SER A 144 14.22 -5.31 14.85
N CYS A 145 12.97 -5.58 15.22
CA CYS A 145 12.06 -6.41 14.42
C CYS A 145 11.80 -5.77 13.04
N TRP A 146 11.76 -4.44 12.94
CA TRP A 146 11.60 -3.74 11.66
C TRP A 146 12.86 -3.75 10.79
N SER A 147 13.99 -3.36 11.37
CA SER A 147 15.24 -3.21 10.62
C SER A 147 15.87 -4.55 10.28
N GLU A 148 15.89 -5.49 11.22
CA GLU A 148 16.58 -6.77 11.09
C GLU A 148 15.64 -7.95 10.82
N GLY A 149 14.39 -7.88 11.29
CA GLY A 149 13.38 -8.88 10.95
C GLY A 149 12.83 -8.62 9.56
N ILE A 150 11.91 -7.67 9.44
CA ILE A 150 11.10 -7.47 8.25
C ILE A 150 11.95 -7.10 7.04
N THR A 151 12.78 -6.06 7.14
CA THR A 151 13.52 -5.55 5.97
C THR A 151 14.54 -6.57 5.45
N LYS A 152 15.30 -7.20 6.35
CA LYS A 152 16.31 -8.21 5.99
C LYS A 152 15.67 -9.49 5.48
N VAL A 153 14.69 -10.04 6.19
CA VAL A 153 14.00 -11.28 5.78
C VAL A 153 13.28 -11.09 4.44
N LEU A 154 12.61 -9.95 4.23
CA LEU A 154 12.01 -9.65 2.93
C LEU A 154 13.06 -9.67 1.82
N LYS A 155 14.21 -9.03 2.04
CA LYS A 155 15.29 -9.00 1.04
C LYS A 155 15.85 -10.39 0.76
N GLU A 156 16.09 -11.20 1.79
CA GLU A 156 16.63 -12.56 1.66
C GLU A 156 15.64 -13.49 0.95
N CYS A 157 14.35 -13.41 1.31
CA CYS A 157 13.33 -14.25 0.71
C CYS A 157 12.95 -13.82 -0.71
N THR A 158 13.15 -12.55 -1.09
CA THR A 158 12.80 -12.06 -2.44
C THR A 158 13.97 -12.00 -3.40
N SER A 159 15.23 -12.08 -2.95
CA SER A 159 16.41 -11.84 -3.80
C SER A 159 16.54 -12.81 -4.99
N ASN A 160 16.00 -14.02 -4.86
CA ASN A 160 16.09 -15.06 -5.88
C ASN A 160 14.84 -15.13 -6.77
N VAL A 161 13.87 -14.26 -6.53
CA VAL A 161 12.56 -14.28 -7.20
C VAL A 161 12.52 -13.19 -8.26
N ASN A 162 12.63 -13.60 -9.52
CA ASN A 162 12.67 -12.69 -10.66
C ASN A 162 11.26 -12.27 -11.13
N ILE A 163 10.44 -11.73 -10.24
CA ILE A 163 9.13 -11.18 -10.60
C ILE A 163 9.31 -9.76 -11.12
N THR A 164 9.28 -9.60 -12.43
CA THR A 164 9.37 -8.31 -13.13
C THR A 164 8.03 -7.96 -13.75
N ALA A 165 7.04 -7.66 -12.90
CA ALA A 165 5.73 -7.18 -13.33
C ALA A 165 5.26 -6.06 -12.40
N PRO A 166 4.63 -4.99 -12.94
CA PRO A 166 3.97 -4.01 -12.10
C PRO A 166 2.86 -4.70 -11.29
N PHE A 167 2.70 -4.34 -10.02
CA PHE A 167 1.78 -5.03 -9.10
C PHE A 167 0.30 -4.99 -9.53
N TYR A 168 -0.09 -4.07 -10.40
CA TYR A 168 -1.45 -3.98 -10.95
C TYR A 168 -1.64 -4.82 -12.22
N ASN A 169 -0.59 -5.39 -12.80
CA ASN A 169 -0.71 -6.31 -13.93
C ASN A 169 -1.04 -7.72 -13.42
N LEU A 170 -2.31 -7.92 -13.08
CA LEU A 170 -2.78 -9.13 -12.41
C LEU A 170 -2.40 -10.43 -13.15
N PRO A 171 -2.56 -10.58 -14.47
CA PRO A 171 -2.19 -11.81 -15.16
C PRO A 171 -0.70 -12.16 -15.04
N LYS A 172 0.19 -11.17 -15.14
CA LYS A 172 1.64 -11.40 -15.00
C LYS A 172 2.06 -11.72 -13.57
N ILE A 173 1.32 -11.26 -12.57
CA ILE A 173 1.59 -11.60 -11.17
C ILE A 173 1.03 -12.98 -10.87
N GLN A 174 -0.16 -13.29 -11.38
CA GLN A 174 -0.79 -14.60 -11.24
C GLN A 174 0.05 -15.72 -11.84
N SER A 175 0.76 -15.46 -12.94
CA SER A 175 1.70 -16.43 -13.50
C SER A 175 2.89 -16.75 -12.59
N ASN A 176 3.09 -15.97 -11.51
CA ASN A 176 4.17 -16.13 -10.54
C ASN A 176 3.67 -16.57 -9.15
N CYS A 177 2.44 -17.09 -9.04
CA CYS A 177 1.84 -17.44 -7.74
C CYS A 177 2.61 -18.50 -6.96
N LYS A 178 3.27 -19.43 -7.63
CA LYS A 178 4.14 -20.42 -6.98
C LYS A 178 5.33 -19.74 -6.28
N GLN A 179 5.98 -18.80 -6.96
CA GLN A 179 7.09 -18.03 -6.38
C GLN A 179 6.62 -17.14 -5.25
N ILE A 180 5.43 -16.53 -5.36
CA ILE A 180 4.83 -15.74 -4.27
C ILE A 180 4.60 -16.60 -3.02
N GLU A 181 4.16 -17.84 -3.19
CA GLU A 181 3.98 -18.80 -2.08
C GLU A 181 5.31 -19.25 -1.45
N GLU A 182 6.34 -19.47 -2.27
CA GLU A 182 7.70 -19.76 -1.79
C GLU A 182 8.26 -18.58 -0.95
N VAL A 183 8.04 -17.35 -1.41
CA VAL A 183 8.43 -16.11 -0.68
C VAL A 183 7.67 -15.98 0.63
N GLU A 184 6.34 -16.15 0.62
CA GLU A 184 5.51 -16.10 1.82
C GLU A 184 6.00 -17.12 2.86
N THR A 185 6.25 -18.36 2.42
CA THR A 185 6.72 -19.43 3.30
C THR A 185 8.08 -19.09 3.91
N CYS A 186 9.02 -18.60 3.10
CA CYS A 186 10.33 -18.16 3.58
C CYS A 186 10.21 -17.05 4.62
N ILE A 187 9.36 -16.04 4.38
CA ILE A 187 9.17 -14.92 5.31
C ILE A 187 8.59 -15.42 6.64
N ASN A 188 7.51 -16.21 6.59
CA ASN A 188 6.83 -16.70 7.78
C ASN A 188 7.74 -17.57 8.67
N GLN A 189 8.67 -18.33 8.07
CA GLN A 189 9.63 -19.15 8.81
C GLN A 189 10.80 -18.33 9.38
N SER A 190 11.21 -17.28 8.68
CA SER A 190 12.43 -16.53 9.01
C SER A 190 12.16 -15.37 9.96
N ILE A 191 10.99 -14.74 9.89
CA ILE A 191 10.65 -13.55 10.69
C ILE A 191 10.59 -13.85 12.19
N THR A 192 10.19 -15.06 12.58
CA THR A 192 10.07 -15.49 13.99
C THR A 192 11.41 -15.56 14.71
N LYS A 193 12.54 -15.53 13.98
CA LYS A 193 13.89 -15.47 14.56
C LYS A 193 14.23 -14.07 15.10
N TYR A 194 13.57 -13.03 14.60
CA TYR A 194 13.91 -11.63 14.85
C TYR A 194 12.77 -10.83 15.47
N CYS A 195 11.53 -11.32 15.33
CA CYS A 195 10.33 -10.63 15.78
C CYS A 195 9.59 -11.45 16.84
N PRO A 196 8.98 -10.81 17.84
CA PRO A 196 8.01 -11.45 18.71
C PRO A 196 6.89 -12.11 17.91
N LYS A 197 6.29 -13.16 18.48
CA LYS A 197 5.23 -13.94 17.82
C LYS A 197 4.07 -13.06 17.36
N THR A 198 3.63 -12.11 18.19
CA THR A 198 2.53 -11.19 17.86
C THR A 198 2.79 -10.37 16.60
N ASP A 199 4.04 -9.95 16.38
CA ASP A 199 4.44 -9.14 15.23
C ASP A 199 4.63 -10.00 13.98
N SER A 200 5.13 -11.22 14.17
CA SER A 200 5.23 -12.22 13.11
C SER A 200 3.85 -12.65 12.61
N ASP A 201 2.89 -12.86 13.52
CA ASP A 201 1.51 -13.20 13.20
C ASP A 201 0.82 -12.07 12.43
N LEU A 202 1.09 -10.80 12.78
CA LEU A 202 0.60 -9.62 12.06
C LEU A 202 1.08 -9.63 10.59
N VAL A 203 2.40 -9.78 10.38
CA VAL A 203 2.99 -9.80 9.02
C VAL A 203 2.47 -11.00 8.22
N ALA A 204 2.41 -12.19 8.81
CA ALA A 204 1.89 -13.38 8.17
C ALA A 204 0.44 -13.21 7.70
N HIS A 205 -0.39 -12.55 8.52
CA HIS A 205 -1.78 -12.27 8.15
C HIS A 205 -1.88 -11.30 6.96
N LEU A 206 -1.05 -10.26 6.93
CA LEU A 206 -1.01 -9.30 5.81
C LEU A 206 -0.57 -9.97 4.50
N LEU A 207 0.47 -10.81 4.54
CA LEU A 207 0.92 -11.57 3.37
C LEU A 207 -0.17 -12.51 2.86
N LYS A 208 -0.87 -13.19 3.77
CA LYS A 208 -2.01 -14.06 3.44
C LYS A 208 -3.14 -13.29 2.76
N ILE A 209 -3.47 -12.08 3.22
CA ILE A 209 -4.46 -11.21 2.56
C ILE A 209 -4.03 -10.95 1.12
N ILE A 210 -2.78 -10.54 0.88
CA ILE A 210 -2.28 -10.23 -0.46
C ILE A 210 -2.36 -11.48 -1.35
N LYS A 211 -1.72 -12.58 -0.94
CA LYS A 211 -1.69 -13.83 -1.70
C LYS A 211 -3.09 -14.33 -2.03
N SER A 212 -3.99 -14.39 -1.05
CA SER A 212 -5.33 -14.96 -1.26
C SER A 212 -6.23 -14.15 -2.20
N ASN A 213 -5.92 -12.88 -2.47
CA ASN A 213 -6.68 -12.10 -3.46
C ASN A 213 -5.99 -12.05 -4.83
N ILE A 214 -4.69 -12.36 -4.90
CA ILE A 214 -3.93 -12.39 -6.15
C ILE A 214 -3.95 -13.80 -6.75
N CYS A 215 -3.72 -14.82 -5.94
CA CYS A 215 -3.39 -16.18 -6.35
C CYS A 215 -4.48 -17.24 -6.16
N ASN A 216 -5.62 -16.87 -5.56
CA ASN A 216 -6.76 -17.75 -5.40
C ASN A 216 -7.96 -17.27 -6.21
#